data_AF-A0A9Q0C981-F1
#
_entry.id   AF-A0A9Q0C981-F1
#
_cell.length_a   1.000
_cell.length_b   1.000
_cell.length_c   1.000
_cell.angle_alpha   90.00
_cell.angle_beta   90.00
_cell.angle_gamma   90.00
#
_symmetry.space_group_name_H-M   'P 1'
#
loop_
_entity.id
_entity.type
_entity.pdbx_description
1 polymer ?
#
loop_
_entity_poly.entity_id
_entity_poly.type
_entity_poly.pdbx_seq_one_letter_code
_entity_poly.pdbx_strand_id
1 'polypeptide(L)'
;MGIYYNEDDSTYTVTIRDDVITATFTASGEVAADWVDDILYVHRWRLDRLIVGLDLKWYPREFCATKGENSVALLQLCVGRCSLLFQLFSCDFIPDKLRNFLEDDRFLFVGVGVKKDAEKLQLGYGIKVRKPVDLRELAAVQMERPEMSNWRLKNVVYEVMGVQIEKPKKVKLSNWVKRLLSHKQIMYAAIDVFVSFEVAGGFMPGNSEGLCKERCSCC
;
A
#
# COMPACT_ATOMS: atom_id res chain seq x y z
N MET A 1 -18.19 8.30 -4.55
CA MET A 1 -17.21 7.58 -3.72
C MET A 1 -17.82 7.44 -2.33
N GLY A 2 -18.27 6.24 -1.97
CA GLY A 2 -18.80 5.95 -0.63
C GLY A 2 -17.71 5.32 0.23
N ILE A 3 -17.72 5.60 1.54
CA ILE A 3 -16.92 4.91 2.54
C ILE A 3 -17.90 4.28 3.50
N TYR A 4 -17.72 3.00 3.78
CA TYR A 4 -18.43 2.31 4.84
C TYR A 4 -17.41 1.77 5.82
N TYR A 5 -17.73 1.83 7.10
CA TYR A 5 -16.87 1.39 8.19
C TYR A 5 -17.65 0.40 9.05
N ASN A 6 -17.01 -0.70 9.43
CA ASN A 6 -17.56 -1.61 10.43
C ASN A 6 -16.91 -1.30 11.78
N GLU A 7 -17.72 -0.93 12.78
CA GLU A 7 -17.26 -0.48 14.10
C GLU A 7 -16.44 -1.54 14.84
N ASP A 8 -16.74 -2.82 14.63
CA ASP A 8 -16.16 -3.93 15.40
C ASP A 8 -14.87 -4.53 14.78
N ASP A 9 -14.64 -4.36 13.47
CA ASP A 9 -13.61 -5.15 12.76
C ASP A 9 -12.39 -4.33 12.28
N SER A 10 -12.27 -3.05 12.66
CA SER A 10 -11.18 -2.15 12.21
C SER A 10 -11.03 -2.04 10.67
N THR A 11 -12.09 -2.43 9.95
CA THR A 11 -12.07 -2.63 8.50
C THR A 11 -12.93 -1.57 7.81
N TYR A 12 -12.38 -1.01 6.73
CA TYR A 12 -12.95 0.07 5.95
C TYR A 12 -13.21 -0.41 4.53
N THR A 13 -14.42 -0.17 4.04
CA THR A 13 -14.75 -0.40 2.64
C THR A 13 -14.63 0.91 1.86
N VAL A 14 -13.77 0.92 0.85
CA VAL A 14 -13.53 2.07 -0.03
C VAL A 14 -13.94 1.69 -1.44
N THR A 15 -14.90 2.43 -2.02
CA THR A 15 -15.32 2.20 -3.40
C THR A 15 -14.58 3.13 -4.36
N ILE A 16 -13.85 2.57 -5.34
CA ILE A 16 -13.23 3.31 -6.45
C ILE A 16 -13.90 2.85 -7.74
N ARG A 17 -14.64 3.74 -8.44
CA ARG A 17 -15.51 3.34 -9.57
C ARG A 17 -16.47 2.22 -9.14
N ASP A 18 -16.37 1.04 -9.76
CA ASP A 18 -17.15 -0.17 -9.45
C ASP A 18 -16.37 -1.15 -8.55
N ASP A 19 -15.12 -0.84 -8.21
CA ASP A 19 -14.28 -1.66 -7.34
C ASP A 19 -14.53 -1.37 -5.88
N VAL A 20 -14.68 -2.43 -5.11
CA VAL A 20 -14.83 -2.39 -3.65
C VAL A 20 -13.53 -2.89 -3.02
N ILE A 21 -12.81 -2.00 -2.35
CA ILE A 21 -11.55 -2.29 -1.69
C ILE A 21 -11.82 -2.41 -0.20
N THR A 22 -11.29 -3.45 0.41
CA THR A 22 -11.31 -3.67 1.86
C THR A 22 -9.97 -3.22 2.42
N ALA A 23 -9.98 -2.30 3.37
CA ALA A 23 -8.79 -1.76 4.03
C ALA A 23 -8.85 -2.03 5.53
N THR A 24 -7.96 -2.90 6.02
CA THR A 24 -7.77 -3.17 7.45
C THR A 24 -6.85 -2.10 8.02
N PHE A 25 -7.36 -1.23 8.90
CA PHE A 25 -6.56 -0.19 9.55
C PHE A 25 -6.33 -0.55 11.00
N THR A 26 -5.07 -0.80 11.36
CA THR A 26 -4.74 -1.35 12.66
C THR A 26 -3.40 -0.85 13.19
N ALA A 27 -3.29 -0.82 14.51
CA ALA A 27 -2.03 -0.71 15.24
C ALA A 27 -1.66 -2.04 15.94
N SER A 28 -2.50 -3.07 15.87
CA SER A 28 -2.23 -4.37 16.45
C SER A 28 -1.34 -5.20 15.52
N GLY A 29 -0.23 -5.69 16.07
CA GLY A 29 0.67 -6.61 15.40
C GLY A 29 0.02 -7.97 15.11
N GLU A 30 -0.94 -8.40 15.93
CA GLU A 30 -1.71 -9.63 15.69
C GLU A 30 -2.58 -9.50 14.44
N VAL A 31 -3.41 -8.45 14.36
CA VAL A 31 -4.25 -8.19 13.17
C VAL A 31 -3.40 -8.02 11.90
N ALA A 32 -2.21 -7.41 12.02
CA ALA A 32 -1.29 -7.31 10.88
C ALA A 32 -0.68 -8.67 10.46
N ALA A 33 -0.46 -9.57 11.42
CA ALA A 33 -0.01 -10.94 11.15
C ALA A 33 -1.10 -11.78 10.50
N ASP A 34 -2.34 -11.68 10.99
CA ASP A 34 -3.51 -12.37 10.44
C ASP A 34 -3.78 -11.93 9.00
N TRP A 35 -3.70 -10.63 8.72
CA TRP A 35 -3.81 -10.12 7.35
C TRP A 35 -2.76 -10.75 6.42
N VAL A 36 -1.52 -10.95 6.89
CA VAL A 36 -0.49 -11.62 6.10
C VAL A 36 -0.85 -13.08 5.86
N ASP A 37 -1.33 -13.80 6.88
CA ASP A 37 -1.75 -15.20 6.73
C ASP A 37 -2.90 -15.34 5.72
N ASP A 38 -3.89 -14.45 5.79
CA ASP A 38 -5.03 -14.43 4.87
C ASP A 38 -4.58 -14.21 3.42
N ILE A 39 -3.70 -13.23 3.19
CA ILE A 39 -3.13 -12.97 1.87
C ILE A 39 -2.37 -14.20 1.36
N LEU A 40 -1.54 -14.82 2.19
CA LEU A 40 -0.78 -16.01 1.79
C LEU A 40 -1.68 -17.22 1.51
N TYR A 41 -2.76 -17.38 2.28
CA TYR A 41 -3.73 -18.45 2.11
C TYR A 41 -4.58 -18.28 0.84
N VAL A 42 -5.16 -17.09 0.64
CA VAL A 42 -5.99 -16.76 -0.53
C VAL A 42 -5.18 -16.84 -1.82
N HIS A 43 -3.93 -16.36 -1.79
CA HIS A 43 -3.06 -16.32 -2.97
C HIS A 43 -2.07 -17.51 -3.06
N ARG A 44 -2.31 -18.61 -2.32
CA ARG A 44 -1.41 -19.78 -2.26
C ARG A 44 -1.01 -20.37 -3.62
N TRP A 45 -1.85 -20.18 -4.65
CA TRP A 45 -1.64 -20.67 -6.01
C TRP A 45 -0.67 -19.83 -6.86
N ARG A 46 -0.23 -18.66 -6.37
CA ARG A 46 0.57 -17.68 -7.11
C ARG A 46 1.64 -17.00 -6.24
N LEU A 47 2.08 -17.66 -5.17
CA LEU A 47 3.09 -17.11 -4.25
C LEU A 47 4.46 -16.96 -4.90
N ASP A 48 4.76 -17.67 -5.98
CA ASP A 48 6.01 -17.54 -6.74
C ASP A 48 6.16 -16.17 -7.44
N ARG A 49 5.07 -15.40 -7.55
CA ARG A 49 5.03 -14.14 -8.32
C ARG A 49 4.03 -13.13 -7.76
N LEU A 50 3.85 -13.10 -6.43
CA LEU A 50 2.87 -12.19 -5.81
C LEU A 50 3.30 -10.73 -6.00
N ILE A 51 2.38 -9.90 -6.44
CA ILE A 51 2.56 -8.44 -6.54
C ILE A 51 1.85 -7.80 -5.35
N VAL A 52 2.54 -6.90 -4.67
CA VAL A 52 2.05 -6.18 -3.49
C VAL A 52 2.24 -4.69 -3.71
N GLY A 53 1.17 -3.91 -3.76
CA GLY A 53 1.24 -2.45 -3.71
C GLY A 53 1.81 -2.01 -2.36
N LEU A 54 2.81 -1.12 -2.36
CA LEU A 54 3.46 -0.62 -1.15
C LEU A 54 3.58 0.91 -1.21
N ASP A 55 3.22 1.57 -0.11
CA ASP A 55 3.47 2.98 0.11
C ASP A 55 3.60 3.28 1.61
N LEU A 56 4.21 4.41 1.94
CA LEU A 56 4.40 4.85 3.32
C LEU A 56 3.86 6.26 3.52
N LYS A 57 3.37 6.55 4.73
CA LYS A 57 3.14 7.92 5.19
C LYS A 57 3.97 8.20 6.42
N TRP A 58 4.40 9.45 6.54
CA TRP A 58 5.17 9.96 7.68
C TRP A 58 4.80 11.41 7.91
N TYR A 59 5.09 11.92 9.10
CA TYR A 59 4.87 13.33 9.40
C TYR A 59 6.02 14.17 8.85
N PRO A 60 5.76 15.33 8.21
CA PRO A 60 6.84 16.12 7.61
C PRO A 60 7.87 16.56 8.66
N ARG A 61 9.14 16.48 8.26
CA ARG A 61 10.34 16.73 9.08
C ARG A 61 10.30 18.06 9.84
N GLU A 62 9.66 19.07 9.27
CA GLU A 62 9.56 20.43 9.82
C GLU A 62 8.78 20.51 11.14
N PHE A 63 8.07 19.44 11.53
CA PHE A 63 7.12 19.47 12.64
C PHE A 63 7.36 18.40 13.72
N CYS A 64 8.45 17.61 13.65
CA CYS A 64 8.75 16.55 14.62
C CYS A 64 10.11 16.76 15.31
N ALA A 65 10.10 17.07 16.60
CA ALA A 65 11.31 17.28 17.42
C ALA A 65 11.68 16.08 18.32
N THR A 66 10.87 15.03 18.38
CA THR A 66 10.90 14.07 19.51
C THR A 66 10.94 12.58 19.15
N LYS A 67 10.77 12.20 17.89
CA LYS A 67 11.08 10.84 17.38
C LYS A 67 11.96 11.00 16.15
N GLY A 68 13.05 10.22 16.11
CA GLY A 68 14.17 10.40 15.18
C GLY A 68 13.76 10.59 13.70
N GLU A 69 14.67 11.19 12.94
CA GLU A 69 14.48 11.76 11.60
C GLU A 69 13.87 10.82 10.52
N ASN A 70 13.66 9.53 10.83
CA ASN A 70 13.20 8.48 9.91
C ASN A 70 11.91 7.76 10.36
N SER A 71 11.10 8.33 11.26
CA SER A 71 9.90 7.66 11.76
C SER A 71 8.77 7.61 10.71
N VAL A 72 8.64 6.46 10.05
CA VAL A 72 7.46 6.11 9.23
C VAL A 72 6.24 5.99 10.16
N ALA A 73 5.12 6.61 9.75
CA ALA A 73 3.90 6.61 10.55
C ALA A 73 2.93 5.48 10.18
N LEU A 74 2.76 5.25 8.88
CA LEU A 74 1.84 4.27 8.31
C LEU A 74 2.55 3.48 7.23
N LEU A 75 2.54 2.15 7.35
CA LEU A 75 2.84 1.23 6.25
C LEU A 75 1.53 0.86 5.55
N GLN A 76 1.50 1.00 4.23
CA GLN A 76 0.39 0.54 3.41
C GLN A 76 0.83 -0.65 2.56
N LEU A 77 0.03 -1.71 2.54
CA LEU A 77 0.17 -2.84 1.63
C LEU A 77 -1.16 -3.11 0.93
N CYS A 78 -1.13 -3.59 -0.31
CA CYS A 78 -2.32 -4.01 -1.03
C CYS A 78 -2.04 -5.21 -1.94
N VAL A 79 -2.90 -6.22 -1.86
CA VAL A 79 -2.93 -7.36 -2.79
C VAL A 79 -4.36 -7.55 -3.27
N GLY A 80 -4.59 -7.45 -4.57
CA GLY A 80 -5.95 -7.44 -5.12
C GLY A 80 -6.77 -6.28 -4.56
N ARG A 81 -7.89 -6.61 -3.92
CA ARG A 81 -8.80 -5.63 -3.30
C ARG A 81 -8.62 -5.51 -1.80
N CYS A 82 -7.58 -6.10 -1.22
CA CYS A 82 -7.40 -6.19 0.23
C CYS A 82 -6.13 -5.44 0.62
N SER A 83 -6.30 -4.40 1.44
CA SER A 83 -5.25 -3.47 1.87
C SER A 83 -5.02 -3.56 3.37
N LEU A 84 -3.77 -3.49 3.80
CA LEU A 84 -3.37 -3.29 5.18
C LEU A 84 -2.84 -1.87 5.35
N LEU A 85 -3.39 -1.15 6.33
CA LEU A 85 -2.96 0.18 6.74
C LEU A 85 -2.43 0.08 8.18
N PHE A 86 -1.17 -0.31 8.32
CA PHE A 86 -0.54 -0.62 9.60
C PHE A 86 0.16 0.59 10.22
N GLN A 87 -0.31 1.02 11.39
CA GLN A 87 0.20 2.19 12.10
C GLN A 87 1.50 1.92 12.85
N LEU A 88 2.62 1.87 12.12
CA LEU A 88 3.96 1.67 12.68
C LEU A 88 4.32 2.65 13.81
N PHE A 89 3.81 3.88 13.78
CA PHE A 89 4.13 4.88 14.82
C PHE A 89 3.63 4.51 16.22
N SER A 90 2.50 3.80 16.28
CA SER A 90 1.73 3.53 17.49
C SER A 90 1.42 2.05 17.67
N CYS A 91 2.07 1.16 16.90
CA CYS A 91 1.83 -0.26 17.03
C CYS A 91 2.33 -0.80 18.37
N ASP A 92 1.70 -1.87 18.84
CA ASP A 92 2.13 -2.62 20.02
C ASP A 92 3.43 -3.40 19.75
N PHE A 93 3.53 -4.06 18.60
CA PHE A 93 4.72 -4.71 18.08
C PHE A 93 4.63 -4.87 16.56
N ILE A 94 5.77 -5.17 15.92
CA ILE A 94 5.84 -5.46 14.49
C ILE A 94 6.03 -6.97 14.34
N PRO A 95 5.05 -7.71 13.81
CA PRO A 95 5.11 -9.17 13.76
C PRO A 95 6.20 -9.66 12.79
N ASP A 96 6.89 -10.74 13.16
CA ASP A 96 7.89 -11.36 12.28
C ASP A 96 7.29 -11.86 10.98
N LYS A 97 6.01 -12.26 10.96
CA LYS A 97 5.31 -12.62 9.73
C LYS A 97 5.31 -11.48 8.71
N LEU A 98 5.05 -10.24 9.15
CA LEU A 98 5.09 -9.07 8.27
C LEU A 98 6.52 -8.75 7.81
N ARG A 99 7.52 -8.91 8.68
CA ARG A 99 8.94 -8.74 8.31
C ARG A 99 9.35 -9.74 7.25
N ASN A 100 9.06 -11.02 7.48
CA ASN A 100 9.35 -12.11 6.56
C ASN A 100 8.60 -11.94 5.24
N PHE A 101 7.35 -11.50 5.27
CA PHE A 101 6.57 -11.19 4.07
C PHE A 101 7.26 -10.10 3.22
N LEU A 102 7.71 -9.00 3.83
CA LEU A 102 8.39 -7.90 3.13
C LEU A 102 9.80 -8.30 2.63
N GLU A 103 10.49 -9.20 3.33
CA GLU A 103 11.81 -9.71 2.94
C GLU A 103 11.75 -10.91 1.96
N ASP A 104 10.57 -11.45 1.68
CA ASP A 104 10.39 -12.57 0.78
C ASP A 104 10.77 -12.18 -0.66
N ASP A 105 11.71 -12.91 -1.26
CA ASP A 105 12.17 -12.64 -2.62
C ASP A 105 11.25 -13.22 -3.70
N ARG A 106 10.18 -13.95 -3.34
CA ARG A 106 9.16 -14.38 -4.30
C ARG A 106 8.19 -13.25 -4.65
N PHE A 107 8.09 -12.22 -3.80
CA PHE A 107 7.11 -11.15 -3.96
C PHE A 107 7.73 -9.89 -4.55
N LEU A 108 6.94 -9.11 -5.29
CA LEU A 108 7.30 -7.81 -5.83
C LEU A 108 6.55 -6.72 -5.09
N PHE A 109 7.26 -5.71 -4.59
CA PHE A 109 6.68 -4.59 -3.87
C PHE A 109 6.66 -3.36 -4.76
N VAL A 110 5.49 -3.00 -5.28
CA VAL A 110 5.32 -1.99 -6.32
C VAL A 110 4.80 -0.68 -5.76
N GLY A 111 5.33 0.43 -6.24
CA GLY A 111 4.87 1.76 -5.86
C GLY A 111 5.65 2.87 -6.55
N VAL A 112 5.21 4.12 -6.41
CA VAL A 112 5.94 5.27 -6.92
C VAL A 112 6.88 5.81 -5.83
N GLY A 113 8.18 5.71 -6.06
CA GLY A 113 9.19 6.07 -5.06
C GLY A 113 9.51 4.95 -4.07
N VAL A 114 8.99 3.74 -4.32
CA VAL A 114 9.00 2.61 -3.37
C VAL A 114 10.40 2.19 -2.90
N LYS A 115 11.45 2.39 -3.71
CA LYS A 115 12.84 2.15 -3.28
C LYS A 115 13.25 3.04 -2.11
N LYS A 116 12.86 4.32 -2.14
CA LYS A 116 13.10 5.27 -1.03
C LYS A 116 12.24 4.97 0.19
N ASP A 117 11.13 4.26 0.00
CA ASP A 117 10.27 3.83 1.09
C ASP A 117 10.84 2.59 1.78
N ALA A 118 11.36 1.63 1.00
CA ALA A 118 12.14 0.50 1.51
C ALA A 118 13.34 0.97 2.36
N GLU A 119 14.10 1.97 1.89
CA GLU A 119 15.20 2.57 2.66
C GLU A 119 14.73 3.16 4.00
N LYS A 120 13.58 3.85 4.02
CA LYS A 120 13.02 4.41 5.26
C LYS A 120 12.55 3.33 6.23
N LEU A 121 11.94 2.25 5.74
CA LEU A 121 11.56 1.11 6.58
C LEU A 121 12.79 0.45 7.21
N GLN A 122 13.86 0.29 6.43
CA GLN A 122 15.11 -0.28 6.93
C GLN A 122 15.73 0.61 8.00
N LEU A 123 15.84 1.92 7.75
CA LEU A 123 16.44 2.87 8.69
C LEU A 123 15.59 3.09 9.95
N GLY A 124 14.26 3.14 9.81
CA GLY A 124 13.35 3.44 10.90
C GLY A 124 13.00 2.24 11.77
N TYR A 125 12.92 1.03 11.18
CA TYR A 125 12.34 -0.15 11.83
C TYR A 125 13.15 -1.44 11.61
N GLY A 126 14.28 -1.38 10.91
CA GLY A 126 15.07 -2.56 10.54
C GLY A 126 14.31 -3.53 9.62
N ILE A 127 13.28 -3.05 8.92
CA ILE A 127 12.48 -3.88 8.02
C ILE A 127 13.02 -3.74 6.61
N LYS A 128 13.41 -4.87 6.03
CA LYS A 128 13.90 -4.93 4.66
C LYS A 128 12.76 -5.25 3.70
N VAL A 129 12.66 -4.49 2.61
CA VAL A 129 11.81 -4.81 1.46
C VAL A 129 12.69 -5.40 0.37
N ARG A 130 12.49 -6.66 0.01
CA ARG A 130 13.47 -7.42 -0.77
C ARG A 130 13.49 -7.08 -2.26
N LYS A 131 12.32 -6.96 -2.89
CA LYS A 131 12.18 -6.62 -4.32
C LYS A 131 11.27 -5.41 -4.54
N PRO A 132 11.70 -4.19 -4.16
CA PRO A 132 10.98 -2.97 -4.48
C PRO A 132 11.08 -2.64 -5.98
N VAL A 133 9.95 -2.39 -6.64
CA VAL A 133 9.86 -2.06 -8.07
C VAL A 133 9.16 -0.71 -8.26
N ASP A 134 9.91 0.28 -8.77
CA ASP A 134 9.36 1.61 -8.99
C ASP A 134 8.49 1.64 -10.25
N LEU A 135 7.22 1.98 -10.09
CA LEU A 135 6.25 2.01 -11.20
C LEU A 135 6.61 3.02 -12.29
N ARG A 136 7.35 4.08 -11.95
CA ARG A 136 7.77 5.09 -12.92
C ARG A 136 8.81 4.52 -13.87
N GLU A 137 9.77 3.77 -13.33
CA GLU A 137 10.81 3.09 -14.10
C GLU A 137 10.18 1.98 -14.95
N LEU A 138 9.29 1.18 -14.36
CA LEU A 138 8.57 0.14 -15.07
C LEU A 138 7.77 0.72 -16.26
N ALA A 139 6.98 1.76 -16.01
CA ALA A 139 6.18 2.38 -17.06
C ALA A 139 7.04 3.05 -18.14
N ALA A 140 8.14 3.71 -17.76
CA ALA A 140 9.06 4.32 -18.72
C ALA A 140 9.64 3.28 -19.70
N VAL A 141 9.96 2.08 -19.22
CA VAL A 141 10.45 0.97 -20.05
C VAL A 141 9.32 0.39 -20.91
N GLN A 142 8.20 0.02 -20.29
CA GLN A 142 7.11 -0.70 -20.97
C GLN A 142 6.38 0.15 -22.02
N MET A 143 6.37 1.48 -21.84
CA MET A 143 5.71 2.41 -22.76
C MET A 143 6.69 3.16 -23.66
N GLU A 144 8.00 2.86 -23.58
CA GLU A 144 9.06 3.56 -24.33
C GLU A 144 9.05 5.09 -24.13
N ARG A 145 8.79 5.52 -22.89
CA ARG A 145 8.64 6.93 -22.50
C ARG A 145 9.54 7.28 -21.31
N PRO A 146 10.83 7.58 -21.54
CA PRO A 146 11.80 7.84 -20.47
C PRO A 146 11.38 8.91 -19.46
N GLU A 147 10.61 9.92 -19.90
CA GLU A 147 10.12 11.01 -19.07
C GLU A 147 9.18 10.56 -17.93
N MET A 148 8.56 9.38 -18.06
CA MET A 148 7.68 8.81 -17.03
C MET A 148 8.43 8.52 -15.72
N SER A 149 9.75 8.33 -15.77
CA SER A 149 10.62 8.14 -14.59
C SER A 149 10.49 9.26 -13.54
N ASN A 150 10.02 10.44 -13.95
CA ASN A 150 9.84 11.62 -13.09
C ASN A 150 8.37 11.91 -12.72
N TRP A 151 7.43 11.05 -13.14
CA TRP A 151 6.02 11.31 -12.95
C TRP A 151 5.54 11.06 -11.53
N ARG A 152 4.41 11.68 -11.18
CA ARG A 152 3.69 11.37 -9.94
C ARG A 152 2.75 10.21 -10.19
N LEU A 153 2.39 9.48 -9.13
CA LEU A 153 1.44 8.35 -9.20
C LEU A 153 0.18 8.68 -10.01
N LYS A 154 -0.44 9.85 -9.76
CA LYS A 154 -1.65 10.25 -10.51
C LYS A 154 -1.47 10.33 -12.03
N ASN A 155 -0.27 10.66 -12.50
CA ASN A 155 0.02 10.75 -13.93
C ASN A 155 0.26 9.35 -14.51
N VAL A 156 1.00 8.50 -13.78
CA VAL A 156 1.22 7.10 -14.19
C VAL A 156 -0.11 6.35 -14.25
N VAL A 157 -0.96 6.50 -13.24
CA VAL A 157 -2.30 5.88 -13.19
C VAL A 157 -3.17 6.35 -14.36
N TYR A 158 -3.18 7.65 -14.66
CA TYR A 158 -3.96 8.18 -15.78
C TYR A 158 -3.49 7.60 -17.12
N GLU A 159 -2.19 7.55 -17.33
CA GLU A 159 -1.60 7.07 -18.59
C GLU A 159 -1.82 5.56 -18.80
N VAL A 160 -1.66 4.76 -17.74
CA VAL A 160 -1.75 3.29 -17.84
C VAL A 160 -3.20 2.81 -17.82
N MET A 161 -4.06 3.44 -17.01
CA MET A 161 -5.41 2.93 -16.74
C MET A 161 -6.52 3.84 -17.26
N GLY A 162 -6.21 5.03 -17.77
CA GLY A 162 -7.23 6.05 -18.10
C GLY A 162 -8.03 6.50 -16.87
N VAL A 163 -7.45 6.37 -15.66
CA VAL A 163 -8.12 6.72 -14.40
C VAL A 163 -7.57 8.02 -13.85
N GLN A 164 -8.43 9.01 -13.69
CA GLN A 164 -8.08 10.23 -12.96
C GLN A 164 -8.29 10.02 -11.45
N ILE A 165 -7.20 10.15 -10.69
CA ILE A 165 -7.25 10.12 -9.22
C ILE A 165 -6.95 11.49 -8.63
N GLU A 166 -7.75 11.89 -7.65
CA GLU A 166 -7.50 13.09 -6.88
C GLU A 166 -6.52 12.80 -5.74
N LYS A 167 -5.48 13.63 -5.63
CA LYS A 167 -4.51 13.56 -4.53
C LYS A 167 -4.45 14.90 -3.79
N PRO A 168 -5.45 15.19 -2.93
CA PRO A 168 -5.54 16.47 -2.24
C PRO A 168 -4.32 16.72 -1.35
N LYS A 169 -3.58 17.80 -1.65
CA LYS A 169 -2.36 18.18 -0.90
C LYS A 169 -2.61 18.29 0.61
N LYS A 170 -3.79 18.78 1.01
CA LYS A 170 -4.21 18.92 2.41
C LYS A 170 -4.22 17.58 3.16
N VAL A 171 -4.59 16.48 2.50
CA VAL A 171 -4.55 15.14 3.11
C VAL A 171 -3.12 14.60 3.07
N LYS A 172 -2.43 14.74 1.92
CA LYS A 172 -1.03 14.29 1.77
C LYS A 172 -0.12 14.84 2.87
N LEU A 173 -0.23 16.13 3.16
CA LEU A 173 0.59 16.85 4.15
C LEU A 173 -0.05 16.89 5.55
N SER A 174 -1.12 16.13 5.79
CA SER A 174 -1.78 16.09 7.09
C SER A 174 -0.95 15.36 8.15
N ASN A 175 -1.40 15.42 9.40
CA ASN A 175 -0.75 14.72 10.50
C ASN A 175 -1.09 13.21 10.46
N TRP A 176 -0.12 12.41 10.00
CA TRP A 176 -0.20 10.95 9.90
C TRP A 176 0.23 10.20 11.16
N VAL A 177 0.76 10.87 12.19
CA VAL A 177 1.15 10.25 13.47
C VAL A 177 0.03 10.24 14.51
N LYS A 178 -1.19 10.64 14.12
CA LYS A 178 -2.37 10.54 14.98
C LYS A 178 -2.75 9.07 15.20
N ARG A 179 -3.09 8.73 16.44
CA ARG A 179 -3.63 7.40 16.80
C ARG A 179 -4.88 7.07 15.98
N LEU A 180 -5.80 8.02 15.85
CA LEU A 180 -6.96 7.88 14.96
C LEU A 180 -6.75 8.73 13.71
N LEU A 181 -6.70 8.07 12.55
CA LEU A 181 -6.66 8.76 11.27
C LEU A 181 -8.08 9.12 10.82
N SER A 182 -8.22 10.23 10.11
CA SER A 182 -9.51 10.59 9.51
C SER A 182 -9.88 9.65 8.37
N HIS A 183 -11.18 9.50 8.09
CA HIS A 183 -11.69 8.79 6.92
C HIS A 183 -10.99 9.21 5.61
N LYS A 184 -10.73 10.51 5.42
CA LYS A 184 -10.02 11.02 4.23
C LYS A 184 -8.58 10.52 4.15
N GLN A 185 -7.89 10.36 5.28
CA GLN A 185 -6.53 9.80 5.31
C GLN A 185 -6.55 8.30 5.01
N ILE A 186 -7.47 7.55 5.60
CA ILE A 186 -7.63 6.11 5.36
C ILE A 186 -7.92 5.83 3.89
N MET A 187 -8.91 6.53 3.30
CA MET A 187 -9.19 6.42 1.86
C MET A 187 -7.96 6.75 1.02
N TYR A 188 -7.30 7.87 1.30
CA TYR A 188 -6.15 8.32 0.52
C TYR A 188 -5.03 7.27 0.54
N ALA A 189 -4.79 6.67 1.70
CA ALA A 189 -3.78 5.63 1.87
C ALA A 189 -4.17 4.34 1.12
N ALA A 190 -5.42 3.88 1.25
CA ALA A 190 -5.91 2.70 0.54
C ALA A 190 -5.87 2.87 -0.99
N ILE A 191 -6.29 4.04 -1.50
CA ILE A 191 -6.25 4.37 -2.93
C ILE A 191 -4.81 4.31 -3.45
N ASP A 192 -3.84 4.86 -2.71
CA ASP A 192 -2.45 4.95 -3.15
C ASP A 192 -1.82 3.57 -3.43
N VAL A 193 -2.07 2.58 -2.57
CA VAL A 193 -1.55 1.22 -2.76
C VAL A 193 -2.38 0.38 -3.72
N PHE A 194 -3.71 0.55 -3.74
CA PHE A 194 -4.57 -0.16 -4.68
C PHE A 194 -4.24 0.19 -6.13
N VAL A 195 -4.17 1.49 -6.46
CA VAL A 195 -3.85 1.89 -7.85
C VAL A 195 -2.41 1.55 -8.23
N SER A 196 -1.50 1.48 -7.25
CA SER A 196 -0.13 1.01 -7.50
C SER A 196 -0.10 -0.47 -7.86
N PHE A 197 -0.89 -1.29 -7.16
CA PHE A 197 -1.09 -2.71 -7.49
C PHE A 197 -1.71 -2.89 -8.88
N GLU A 198 -2.78 -2.15 -9.19
CA GLU A 198 -3.47 -2.24 -10.49
C GLU A 198 -2.58 -1.82 -11.66
N VAL A 199 -1.82 -0.72 -11.52
CA VAL A 199 -0.85 -0.28 -12.55
C VAL A 199 0.18 -1.36 -12.82
N ALA A 200 0.74 -2.01 -11.78
CA ALA A 200 1.68 -3.12 -11.98
C ALA A 200 1.02 -4.30 -12.71
N GLY A 201 -0.22 -4.63 -12.35
CA GLY A 201 -1.01 -5.67 -13.02
C GLY A 201 -1.23 -5.40 -14.51
N GLY A 202 -1.32 -4.14 -14.92
CA GLY A 202 -1.41 -3.75 -16.33
C GLY A 202 -0.14 -4.02 -17.15
N PHE A 203 1.02 -4.13 -16.50
CA PHE A 203 2.31 -4.38 -17.16
C PHE A 203 2.83 -5.81 -17.02
N MET A 204 2.42 -6.54 -15.98
CA MET A 204 2.99 -7.85 -15.65
C MET A 204 2.03 -8.99 -16.08
N PRO A 205 2.40 -9.83 -17.07
CA PRO A 205 1.54 -10.93 -17.53
C PRO A 205 1.36 -12.00 -16.44
N GLY A 206 0.14 -12.55 -16.35
CA GLY A 206 -0.25 -13.54 -15.33
C GLY A 206 -1.11 -12.99 -14.19
N ASN A 207 -1.43 -11.69 -14.22
CA ASN A 207 -2.39 -11.05 -13.30
C ASN A 207 -3.77 -10.83 -13.94
N SER A 208 -3.95 -11.23 -15.20
CA SER A 208 -5.20 -11.17 -15.96
C SER A 208 -6.16 -12.30 -15.58
N GLU A 209 -6.46 -12.43 -14.30
CA GLU A 209 -7.80 -12.79 -13.89
C GLU A 209 -8.46 -11.47 -13.48
N GLY A 210 -9.18 -10.90 -14.44
CA GLY A 210 -9.88 -9.64 -14.23
C GLY A 210 -10.82 -9.76 -13.04
N LEU A 211 -11.04 -8.64 -12.35
CA LEU A 211 -12.23 -8.47 -11.50
C LEU A 211 -12.53 -9.70 -10.63
N CYS A 212 -11.53 -10.21 -9.89
CA CYS A 212 -11.83 -11.26 -8.92
C CYS A 212 -12.79 -10.64 -7.88
N LYS A 213 -14.09 -10.88 -8.10
CA LYS A 213 -15.22 -10.62 -7.21
C LYS A 213 -15.26 -11.64 -6.08
N GLU A 214 -14.15 -12.31 -5.81
CA GLU A 214 -13.99 -13.05 -4.58
C GLU A 214 -13.95 -12.00 -3.47
N ARG A 215 -15.08 -11.93 -2.74
CA ARG A 215 -15.13 -11.24 -1.46
C ARG A 215 -13.92 -11.72 -0.67
N CYS A 216 -13.03 -10.82 -0.25
CA CYS A 216 -12.22 -11.10 0.92
C CYS A 216 -13.24 -11.49 2.01
N SER A 217 -13.26 -12.76 2.38
CA SER A 217 -14.11 -13.29 3.44
C SER A 217 -13.51 -12.92 4.79
N CYS A 218 -13.26 -11.62 4.98
CA CYS A 218 -13.12 -11.03 6.30
C CYS A 218 -14.54 -10.85 6.84
N CYS A 219 -15.10 -11.94 7.36
CA CYS A 219 -16.31 -12.00 8.16
C CYS A 219 -16.00 -12.87 9.37
#